data_AF-A0A382KZD8-F1
#
_entry.id   AF-A0A382KZD8-F1
#
_cell.length_a   1.000
_cell.length_b   1.000
_cell.length_c   1.000
_cell.angle_alpha   90.00
_cell.angle_beta   90.00
_cell.angle_gamma   90.00
#
_symmetry.space_group_name_H-M   'P 1'
#
loop_
_entity.id
_entity.type
_entity.pdbx_description
1 polymer ?
#
loop_
_entity_poly.entity_id
_entity_poly.type
_entity_poly.pdbx_seq_one_letter_code
_entity_poly.pdbx_strand_id
1 'polypeptide(L)'
;MTQSESSQRRLQRAPDFTGNLLNTFADVVLRHGLPGAILGFLFLLYPLTRDPLMDSIQGAVIAPVNYLAGGLVILAGMITFSGIRDKEWDPIRLGWILYLLGVSIWEEWVFRVALPYVLADMEVNFRVAVIASNLAFGLMHYFTLRWKWQWCLFAFLGGVGLSRQFHAQEDFLMIVAIHWIATFINTPQEPGRRQENFRV
;
A
#
# COMPACT_ATOMS: atom_id res chain seq x y z
N MET A 1 -25.59 -19.22 -0.63
CA MET A 1 -24.20 -19.05 -1.11
C MET A 1 -23.29 -19.86 -0.20
N THR A 2 -22.63 -20.89 -0.72
CA THR A 2 -21.69 -21.73 0.02
C THR A 2 -20.45 -20.91 0.42
N GLN A 3 -19.85 -21.22 1.58
CA GLN A 3 -18.65 -20.53 2.11
C GLN A 3 -17.47 -20.44 1.10
N SER A 4 -17.49 -21.18 0.00
CA SER A 4 -16.44 -21.16 -1.03
C SER A 4 -16.40 -19.84 -1.83
N GLU A 5 -17.54 -19.21 -2.16
CA GLU A 5 -17.54 -18.01 -3.00
C GLU A 5 -17.02 -16.76 -2.26
N SER A 6 -17.29 -16.63 -0.97
CA SER A 6 -16.79 -15.51 -0.16
C SER A 6 -15.28 -15.59 0.08
N SER A 7 -14.73 -16.81 0.15
CA SER A 7 -13.29 -17.10 0.21
C SER A 7 -12.56 -16.77 -1.11
N GLN A 8 -13.21 -16.99 -2.25
CA GLN A 8 -12.62 -16.70 -3.57
C GLN A 8 -12.35 -15.20 -3.76
N ARG A 9 -13.25 -14.32 -3.29
CA ARG A 9 -13.13 -12.86 -3.45
C ARG A 9 -12.18 -12.17 -2.48
N ARG A 10 -11.60 -12.88 -1.51
CA ARG A 10 -10.63 -12.29 -0.56
C ARG A 10 -9.21 -12.37 -1.13
N LEU A 11 -8.43 -11.31 -0.88
CA LEU A 11 -6.99 -11.31 -1.13
C LEU A 11 -6.28 -12.34 -0.27
N GLN A 12 -6.75 -12.53 0.98
CA GLN A 12 -6.18 -13.48 1.94
C GLN A 12 -6.45 -14.95 1.55
N ARG A 13 -5.48 -15.82 1.82
CA ARG A 13 -5.66 -17.28 1.79
C ARG A 13 -6.52 -17.75 2.98
N ALA A 14 -7.06 -18.97 2.88
CA ALA A 14 -7.78 -19.58 3.98
C ALA A 14 -6.90 -19.69 5.25
N PRO A 15 -7.50 -19.71 6.46
CA PRO A 15 -6.75 -20.07 7.65
C PRO A 15 -6.05 -21.42 7.45
N ASP A 16 -4.79 -21.51 7.89
CA ASP A 16 -4.03 -22.75 7.93
C ASP A 16 -3.57 -22.95 9.39
N PHE A 17 -2.80 -24.01 9.65
CA PHE A 17 -2.30 -24.29 11.01
C PHE A 17 -1.34 -23.21 11.55
N THR A 18 -0.87 -22.28 10.72
CA THR A 18 0.09 -21.23 11.10
C THR A 18 -0.56 -19.92 11.55
N GLY A 19 -1.88 -19.75 11.37
CA GLY A 19 -2.57 -18.62 11.96
C GLY A 19 -3.97 -18.29 11.45
N ASN A 20 -4.63 -17.40 12.18
CA ASN A 20 -5.95 -16.89 11.87
C ASN A 20 -5.93 -15.90 10.69
N LEU A 21 -7.11 -15.65 10.12
CA LEU A 21 -7.33 -14.58 9.15
C LEU A 21 -7.16 -13.21 9.82
N LEU A 22 -6.68 -12.22 9.08
CA LEU A 22 -6.71 -10.82 9.51
C LEU A 22 -8.13 -10.30 9.30
N ASN A 23 -8.93 -10.35 10.35
CA ASN A 23 -10.35 -10.02 10.28
C ASN A 23 -10.67 -8.68 10.95
N THR A 24 -9.73 -8.06 11.65
CA THR A 24 -9.91 -6.74 12.25
C THR A 24 -8.92 -5.73 11.68
N PHE A 25 -9.26 -4.45 11.77
CA PHE A 25 -8.35 -3.36 11.42
C PHE A 25 -7.06 -3.46 12.25
N ALA A 26 -7.16 -3.71 13.56
CA ALA A 26 -6.00 -3.87 14.45
C ALA A 26 -5.04 -4.98 13.98
N ASP A 27 -5.55 -6.12 13.52
CA ASP A 27 -4.71 -7.20 13.00
C ASP A 27 -3.87 -6.76 11.81
N VAL A 28 -4.47 -6.00 10.89
CA VAL A 28 -3.79 -5.50 9.69
C VAL A 28 -2.73 -4.47 10.05
N VAL A 29 -3.07 -3.54 10.95
CA VAL A 29 -2.10 -2.56 11.46
C VAL A 29 -0.92 -3.27 12.12
N LEU A 30 -1.16 -4.19 13.05
CA LEU A 30 -0.08 -4.83 13.82
C LEU A 30 0.80 -5.75 12.96
N ARG A 31 0.22 -6.47 12.00
CA ARG A 31 0.96 -7.47 11.23
C ARG A 31 1.62 -6.93 9.97
N HIS A 32 1.16 -5.79 9.46
CA HIS A 32 1.65 -5.24 8.21
C HIS A 32 1.99 -3.76 8.32
N GLY A 33 1.05 -2.93 8.79
CA GLY A 33 1.27 -1.49 8.89
C GLY A 33 2.45 -1.10 9.80
N LEU A 34 2.49 -1.64 11.03
CA LEU A 34 3.50 -1.31 12.02
C LEU A 34 4.90 -1.81 11.63
N PRO A 35 5.10 -3.08 11.24
CA PRO A 35 6.41 -3.53 10.75
C PRO A 35 6.91 -2.75 9.55
N GLY A 36 6.01 -2.43 8.60
CA GLY A 36 6.32 -1.62 7.43
C GLY A 36 6.73 -0.19 7.78
N ALA A 37 6.00 0.46 8.69
CA ALA A 37 6.34 1.79 9.19
C ALA A 37 7.68 1.82 9.93
N ILE A 38 7.97 0.80 10.75
CA ILE A 38 9.28 0.65 11.42
C ILE A 38 10.39 0.52 10.37
N LEU A 39 10.21 -0.35 9.37
CA LEU A 39 11.17 -0.51 8.29
C LEU A 39 11.39 0.80 7.51
N GLY A 40 10.32 1.51 7.16
CA GLY A 40 10.38 2.82 6.52
C GLY A 40 11.13 3.85 7.36
N PHE A 41 10.90 3.88 8.66
CA PHE A 41 11.64 4.73 9.58
C PHE A 41 13.12 4.36 9.64
N LEU A 42 13.47 3.07 9.69
CA LEU A 42 14.86 2.62 9.67
C LEU A 42 15.58 3.05 8.38
N PHE A 43 14.92 2.97 7.22
CA PHE A 43 15.49 3.51 5.98
C PHE A 43 15.68 5.03 6.04
N LEU A 44 14.75 5.78 6.64
CA LEU A 44 14.93 7.23 6.85
C LEU A 44 16.15 7.56 7.71
N LEU A 45 16.64 6.64 8.55
CA LEU A 45 17.88 6.87 9.29
C LEU A 45 19.14 6.75 8.42
N TYR A 46 19.02 6.17 7.23
CA TYR A 46 20.14 5.94 6.31
C TYR A 46 20.28 7.09 5.29
N PRO A 47 21.38 7.88 5.33
CA PRO A 47 21.51 9.11 4.52
C PRO A 47 21.32 8.90 3.02
N LEU A 48 21.84 7.80 2.48
CA LEU A 48 21.78 7.44 1.06
C LEU A 48 20.36 7.49 0.47
N THR A 49 19.34 7.23 1.30
CA THR A 49 17.96 7.14 0.83
C THR A 49 17.22 8.47 0.89
N ARG A 50 17.73 9.45 1.65
CA ARG A 50 17.05 10.73 1.89
C ARG A 50 17.09 11.62 0.66
N ASP A 51 18.23 11.75 0.00
CA ASP A 51 18.38 12.69 -1.13
C ASP A 51 17.42 12.33 -2.28
N PRO A 52 17.33 11.07 -2.74
CA PRO A 52 16.34 10.70 -3.77
C PRO A 52 14.88 10.95 -3.35
N LEU A 53 14.55 10.81 -2.07
CA LEU A 53 13.22 11.14 -1.57
C LEU A 53 12.95 12.64 -1.60
N MET A 54 13.92 13.44 -1.12
CA MET A 54 13.78 14.89 -1.05
C MET A 54 13.70 15.51 -2.45
N ASP A 55 14.48 14.99 -3.39
CA ASP A 55 14.44 15.42 -4.79
C ASP A 55 13.07 15.09 -5.41
N SER A 56 12.55 13.90 -5.13
CA SER A 56 11.27 13.47 -5.72
C SER A 56 10.01 14.08 -5.11
N ILE A 57 10.14 14.93 -4.08
CA ILE A 57 9.04 15.74 -3.53
C ILE A 57 9.15 17.23 -3.89
N GLN A 58 10.17 17.65 -4.64
CA GLN A 58 10.39 19.07 -4.97
C GLN A 58 9.19 19.70 -5.68
N GLY A 59 8.50 18.94 -6.56
CA GLY A 59 7.27 19.41 -7.20
C GLY A 59 6.20 19.86 -6.19
N ALA A 60 6.07 19.13 -5.08
CA ALA A 60 5.14 19.46 -4.00
C ALA A 60 5.57 20.67 -3.16
N VAL A 61 6.88 20.90 -3.05
CA VAL A 61 7.42 22.11 -2.41
C VAL A 61 7.18 23.34 -3.28
N ILE A 62 7.32 23.21 -4.60
CA ILE A 62 7.14 24.30 -5.56
C ILE A 62 5.66 24.63 -5.76
N ALA A 63 4.80 23.62 -5.86
CA ALA A 63 3.37 23.78 -6.15
C ALA A 63 2.47 23.11 -5.10
N PRO A 64 2.58 23.47 -3.80
CA PRO A 64 1.93 22.75 -2.70
C PRO A 64 0.40 22.70 -2.82
N VAL A 65 -0.19 23.77 -3.36
CA VAL A 65 -1.65 23.85 -3.55
C VAL A 65 -2.14 22.79 -4.54
N ASN A 66 -1.38 22.49 -5.61
CA ASN A 66 -1.79 21.50 -6.61
C ASN A 66 -1.79 20.08 -6.02
N TYR A 67 -0.76 19.74 -5.25
CA TYR A 67 -0.68 18.43 -4.59
C TYR A 67 -1.74 18.28 -3.50
N LEU A 68 -1.97 19.33 -2.71
CA LEU A 68 -3.03 19.33 -1.70
C LEU A 68 -4.41 19.19 -2.35
N ALA A 69 -4.70 19.97 -3.40
CA ALA A 69 -5.96 19.88 -4.13
C ALA A 69 -6.15 18.49 -4.75
N GLY A 70 -5.11 17.93 -5.39
CA GLY A 70 -5.14 16.57 -5.94
C GLY A 70 -5.43 15.52 -4.87
N GLY A 71 -4.72 15.58 -3.74
CA GLY A 71 -4.94 14.67 -2.61
C GLY A 71 -6.36 14.78 -2.03
N LEU A 72 -6.88 16.00 -1.89
CA LEU A 72 -8.25 16.24 -1.42
C LEU A 72 -9.30 15.73 -2.41
N VAL A 73 -9.08 15.88 -3.72
CA VAL A 73 -9.96 15.33 -4.76
C VAL A 73 -9.98 13.80 -4.69
N ILE A 74 -8.82 13.16 -4.53
CA ILE A 74 -8.73 11.70 -4.37
C ILE A 74 -9.47 11.26 -3.10
N LEU A 75 -9.21 11.91 -1.97
CA LEU A 75 -9.86 11.62 -0.69
C LEU A 75 -11.38 11.75 -0.79
N ALA A 76 -11.87 12.85 -1.36
CA ALA A 76 -13.28 13.09 -1.57
C ALA A 76 -13.87 12.01 -2.48
N GLY A 77 -13.19 11.64 -3.57
CA GLY A 77 -13.61 10.56 -4.47
C GLY A 77 -13.76 9.21 -3.76
N MET A 78 -12.79 8.82 -2.94
CA MET A 78 -12.84 7.57 -2.15
C MET A 78 -13.97 7.59 -1.12
N ILE A 79 -14.12 8.71 -0.41
CA ILE A 79 -15.21 8.96 0.52
C ILE A 79 -16.58 8.81 -0.17
N THR A 80 -16.76 9.49 -1.30
CA THR A 80 -18.01 9.45 -2.06
C THR A 80 -18.28 8.04 -2.57
N PHE A 81 -17.26 7.36 -3.11
CA PHE A 81 -17.38 5.97 -3.55
C PHE A 81 -17.85 5.05 -2.41
N SER A 82 -17.24 5.14 -1.23
CA SER A 82 -17.63 4.36 -0.06
C SER A 82 -19.06 4.70 0.42
N GLY A 83 -19.42 5.99 0.43
CA GLY A 83 -20.76 6.44 0.81
C GLY A 83 -21.86 5.93 -0.12
N ILE A 84 -21.61 5.94 -1.44
CA ILE A 84 -22.54 5.39 -2.44
C ILE A 84 -22.76 3.89 -2.24
N ARG A 85 -21.67 3.16 -1.93
CA ARG A 85 -21.70 1.70 -1.83
C ARG A 85 -22.40 1.21 -0.56
N ASP A 86 -22.08 1.82 0.58
CA ASP A 86 -22.44 1.29 1.90
C ASP A 86 -23.57 2.08 2.58
N LYS A 87 -24.06 3.17 1.98
CA LYS A 87 -25.22 4.00 2.36
C LYS A 87 -25.26 4.59 3.77
N GLU A 88 -24.34 4.23 4.63
CA GLU A 88 -24.15 4.78 5.98
C GLU A 88 -22.79 5.45 6.11
N TRP A 89 -22.62 6.36 7.05
CA TRP A 89 -21.34 7.02 7.34
C TRP A 89 -20.78 6.56 8.67
N ASP A 90 -19.47 6.33 8.72
CA ASP A 90 -18.78 5.78 9.89
C ASP A 90 -17.34 6.31 9.96
N PRO A 91 -16.91 6.93 11.07
CA PRO A 91 -15.54 7.43 11.26
C PRO A 91 -14.44 6.38 11.05
N ILE A 92 -14.73 5.10 11.31
CA ILE A 92 -13.76 4.01 11.11
C ILE A 92 -13.36 3.91 9.64
N ARG A 93 -14.26 4.21 8.70
CA ARG A 93 -13.93 4.21 7.25
C ARG A 93 -12.95 5.30 6.87
N LEU A 94 -13.12 6.51 7.43
CA LEU A 94 -12.15 7.56 7.20
C LEU A 94 -10.80 7.14 7.76
N GLY A 95 -10.78 6.53 8.95
CA GLY A 95 -9.59 5.92 9.52
C GLY A 95 -8.96 4.88 8.61
N TRP A 96 -9.75 4.02 7.96
CA TRP A 96 -9.26 3.04 7.00
C TRP A 96 -8.68 3.67 5.74
N ILE A 97 -9.36 4.66 5.14
CA ILE A 97 -8.88 5.38 3.95
C ILE A 97 -7.55 6.10 4.24
N LEU A 98 -7.44 6.76 5.40
CA LEU A 98 -6.22 7.43 5.83
C LEU A 98 -5.11 6.44 6.20
N TYR A 99 -5.47 5.28 6.75
CA TYR A 99 -4.52 4.18 6.96
C TYR A 99 -3.94 3.68 5.64
N LEU A 100 -4.77 3.48 4.62
CA LEU A 100 -4.31 3.09 3.28
C LEU A 100 -3.38 4.15 2.66
N LEU A 101 -3.63 5.44 2.90
CA LEU A 101 -2.69 6.50 2.50
C LEU A 101 -1.34 6.33 3.21
N GLY A 102 -1.35 6.17 4.52
CA GLY A 102 -0.15 5.95 5.31
C GLY A 102 0.64 4.72 4.84
N VAL A 103 -0.08 3.63 4.50
CA VAL A 103 0.53 2.42 3.93
C VAL A 103 1.16 2.71 2.57
N SER A 104 0.43 3.32 1.65
CA SER A 104 0.97 3.67 0.34
C SER A 104 2.19 4.58 0.42
N ILE A 105 2.25 5.51 1.38
CA ILE A 105 3.45 6.34 1.62
C ILE A 105 4.65 5.47 1.99
N TRP A 106 4.58 4.67 3.06
CA TRP A 106 5.76 3.93 3.50
C TRP A 106 6.14 2.82 2.52
N GLU A 107 5.17 2.21 1.83
CA GLU A 107 5.44 1.17 0.84
C GLU A 107 6.17 1.71 -0.39
N GLU A 108 5.69 2.81 -0.97
CA GLU A 108 6.39 3.42 -2.11
C GLU A 108 7.76 3.96 -1.67
N TRP A 109 7.84 4.56 -0.47
CA TRP A 109 9.11 5.02 0.09
C TRP A 109 10.12 3.88 0.20
N VAL A 110 9.75 2.79 0.86
CA VAL A 110 10.65 1.66 1.10
C VAL A 110 11.02 0.97 -0.19
N PHE A 111 10.05 0.67 -1.06
CA PHE A 111 10.27 -0.27 -2.15
C PHE A 111 10.58 0.37 -3.49
N ARG A 112 10.27 1.66 -3.71
CA ARG A 112 10.56 2.35 -4.98
C ARG A 112 11.74 3.30 -4.84
N VAL A 113 11.98 3.79 -3.63
CA VAL A 113 13.07 4.74 -3.36
C VAL A 113 14.16 4.08 -2.52
N ALA A 114 13.91 3.76 -1.26
CA ALA A 114 14.98 3.38 -0.34
C ALA A 114 15.71 2.08 -0.74
N LEU A 115 15.00 0.96 -0.85
CA LEU A 115 15.59 -0.36 -1.06
C LEU A 115 16.32 -0.49 -2.41
N PRO A 116 15.79 -0.01 -3.56
CA PRO A 116 16.54 -0.03 -4.81
C PRO A 116 17.88 0.71 -4.75
N TYR A 117 17.94 1.87 -4.08
CA TYR A 117 19.18 2.65 -3.96
C TYR A 117 20.17 1.99 -3.00
N VAL A 118 19.70 1.42 -1.89
CA VAL A 118 20.54 0.65 -0.96
C VAL A 118 21.17 -0.56 -1.64
N LEU A 119 20.39 -1.31 -2.43
CA LEU A 119 20.92 -2.44 -3.20
C LEU A 119 21.92 -1.98 -4.26
N ALA A 120 21.66 -0.84 -4.92
CA ALA A 120 22.57 -0.30 -5.92
C ALA A 120 23.92 0.17 -5.34
N ASP A 121 23.92 0.69 -4.12
CA ASP A 121 25.14 1.03 -3.37
C ASP A 121 25.95 -0.22 -3.00
N MET A 122 25.29 -1.37 -2.84
CA MET A 122 25.92 -2.70 -2.72
C MET A 122 26.36 -3.29 -4.07
N GLU A 123 26.58 -2.45 -5.08
CA GLU A 123 27.01 -2.81 -6.44
C GLU A 123 26.02 -3.72 -7.21
N VAL A 124 24.77 -3.83 -6.76
CA VAL A 124 23.72 -4.51 -7.53
C VAL A 124 23.29 -3.61 -8.69
N ASN A 125 23.25 -4.16 -9.90
CA ASN A 125 22.73 -3.41 -11.05
C ASN A 125 21.35 -2.79 -10.73
N PHE A 126 21.15 -1.49 -10.98
CA PHE A 126 19.95 -0.78 -10.54
C PHE A 126 18.63 -1.41 -11.05
N ARG A 127 18.61 -1.95 -12.28
CA ARG A 127 17.42 -2.66 -12.79
C ARG A 127 17.14 -3.93 -12.00
N VAL A 128 18.19 -4.67 -11.65
CA VAL A 128 18.08 -5.87 -10.79
C VAL A 128 17.64 -5.47 -9.38
N ALA A 129 18.15 -4.38 -8.83
CA ALA A 129 17.73 -3.84 -7.54
C ALA A 129 16.23 -3.49 -7.50
N VAL A 130 15.71 -2.87 -8.56
CA VAL A 130 14.27 -2.60 -8.72
C VAL A 130 13.45 -3.90 -8.74
N ILE A 131 13.88 -4.91 -9.49
CA ILE A 131 13.18 -6.21 -9.54
C ILE A 131 13.23 -6.91 -8.18
N ALA A 132 14.39 -6.93 -7.52
CA ALA A 132 14.57 -7.55 -6.21
C ALA A 132 13.71 -6.85 -5.14
N SER A 133 13.66 -5.52 -5.16
CA SER A 133 12.82 -4.72 -4.26
C SER A 133 11.33 -5.02 -4.44
N ASN A 134 10.85 -5.10 -5.69
CA ASN A 134 9.46 -5.44 -5.97
C ASN A 134 9.12 -6.89 -5.61
N LEU A 135 10.09 -7.81 -5.74
CA LEU A 135 9.92 -9.19 -5.28
C LEU A 135 9.77 -9.22 -3.76
N ALA A 136 10.61 -8.48 -3.02
CA ALA A 136 10.51 -8.33 -1.58
C ALA A 136 9.15 -7.73 -1.16
N PHE A 137 8.64 -6.74 -1.90
CA PHE A 137 7.31 -6.15 -1.70
C PHE A 137 6.19 -7.20 -1.80
N GLY A 138 6.18 -8.00 -2.87
CA GLY A 138 5.19 -9.07 -3.04
C GLY A 138 5.31 -10.17 -1.98
N LEU A 139 6.54 -10.55 -1.61
CA LEU A 139 6.80 -11.52 -0.54
C LEU A 139 6.33 -11.00 0.82
N MET A 140 6.53 -9.72 1.12
CA MET A 140 6.03 -9.11 2.35
C MET A 140 4.52 -9.31 2.46
N HIS A 141 3.75 -9.00 1.41
CA HIS A 141 2.29 -9.21 1.37
C HIS A 141 1.90 -10.68 1.58
N TYR A 142 2.69 -11.61 1.05
CA TYR A 142 2.46 -13.03 1.23
C TYR A 142 2.57 -13.45 2.71
N PHE A 143 3.48 -12.84 3.48
CA PHE A 143 3.72 -13.20 4.88
C PHE A 143 2.94 -12.33 5.88
N THR A 144 2.89 -11.02 5.69
CA THR A 144 2.27 -10.06 6.61
C THR A 144 0.75 -10.08 6.47
N LEU A 145 0.26 -10.01 5.23
CA LEU A 145 -1.17 -9.96 4.91
C LEU A 145 -1.76 -11.32 4.51
N ARG A 146 -0.93 -12.35 4.41
CA ARG A 146 -1.34 -13.70 4.00
C ARG A 146 -2.06 -13.72 2.65
N TRP A 147 -1.65 -12.86 1.72
CA TRP A 147 -2.26 -12.83 0.39
C TRP A 147 -2.04 -14.16 -0.34
N LYS A 148 -2.98 -14.51 -1.23
CA LYS A 148 -2.77 -15.58 -2.21
C LYS A 148 -1.63 -15.16 -3.15
N TRP A 149 -0.85 -16.13 -3.62
CA TRP A 149 0.35 -15.86 -4.41
C TRP A 149 0.05 -15.05 -5.69
N GLN A 150 -1.14 -15.22 -6.30
CA GLN A 150 -1.53 -14.46 -7.49
C GLN A 150 -1.59 -12.96 -7.23
N TRP A 151 -2.13 -12.56 -6.07
CA TRP A 151 -2.19 -11.14 -5.67
C TRP A 151 -0.81 -10.59 -5.33
N CYS A 152 0.10 -11.44 -4.82
CA CYS A 152 1.50 -11.06 -4.61
C CYS A 152 2.22 -10.85 -5.95
N LEU A 153 1.91 -11.67 -6.97
CA LEU A 153 2.41 -11.47 -8.32
C LEU A 153 1.87 -10.17 -8.95
N PHE A 154 0.59 -9.85 -8.77
CA PHE A 154 0.05 -8.56 -9.20
C PHE A 154 0.69 -7.38 -8.47
N ALA A 155 0.93 -7.50 -7.16
CA ALA A 155 1.65 -6.49 -6.39
C ALA A 155 3.08 -6.29 -6.90
N PHE A 156 3.79 -7.39 -7.22
CA PHE A 156 5.10 -7.35 -7.85
C PHE A 156 5.07 -6.61 -9.20
N LEU A 157 4.17 -7.00 -10.12
CA LEU A 157 4.07 -6.38 -11.45
C LEU A 157 3.62 -4.93 -11.38
N GLY A 158 2.65 -4.61 -10.52
CA GLY A 158 2.19 -3.25 -10.27
C GLY A 158 3.32 -2.40 -9.69
N GLY A 159 4.10 -2.95 -8.76
CA GLY A 159 5.27 -2.28 -8.20
C GLY A 159 6.36 -2.02 -9.24
N VAL A 160 6.64 -2.95 -10.15
CA VAL A 160 7.56 -2.70 -11.29
C VAL A 160 7.03 -1.57 -12.19
N GLY A 161 5.72 -1.53 -12.44
CA GLY A 161 5.07 -0.44 -13.16
C GLY A 161 5.23 0.91 -12.45
N LEU A 162 5.02 0.95 -11.14
CA LEU A 162 5.22 2.16 -10.33
C LEU A 162 6.69 2.58 -10.26
N SER A 163 7.65 1.64 -10.18
CA SER A 163 9.08 1.95 -10.26
C SER A 163 9.43 2.61 -11.60
N ARG A 164 8.86 2.14 -12.71
CA ARG A 164 9.04 2.78 -14.03
C ARG A 164 8.42 4.17 -14.05
N GLN A 165 7.22 4.33 -13.49
CA GLN A 165 6.53 5.61 -13.44
C GLN A 165 7.30 6.63 -12.58
N PHE A 166 7.85 6.19 -11.45
CA PHE A 166 8.73 6.97 -10.60
C PHE A 166 9.97 7.44 -11.35
N HIS A 167 10.67 6.54 -12.04
CA HIS A 167 11.84 6.91 -12.84
C HIS A 167 11.50 7.87 -14.00
N ALA A 168 10.28 7.81 -14.54
CA ALA A 168 9.89 8.66 -15.67
C ALA A 168 9.48 10.08 -15.26
N GLN A 169 8.92 10.25 -14.06
CA GLN A 169 8.35 11.52 -13.60
C GLN A 169 9.08 12.12 -12.41
N GLU A 170 9.89 11.31 -11.71
CA GLU A 170 10.60 11.65 -10.48
C GLU A 170 9.68 12.27 -9.41
N ASP A 171 8.41 11.88 -9.42
CA ASP A 171 7.39 12.40 -8.50
C ASP A 171 6.92 11.29 -7.56
N PHE A 172 7.35 11.40 -6.30
CA PHE A 172 7.01 10.47 -5.24
C PHE A 172 5.53 10.53 -4.86
N LEU A 173 4.95 11.72 -4.75
CA LEU A 173 3.57 11.86 -4.31
C LEU A 173 2.58 11.38 -5.38
N MET A 174 2.96 11.46 -6.66
CA MET A 174 2.19 10.87 -7.75
C MET A 174 2.13 9.34 -7.64
N ILE A 175 3.26 8.64 -7.43
CA ILE A 175 3.22 7.18 -7.28
C ILE A 175 2.49 6.75 -6.00
N VAL A 176 2.61 7.52 -4.92
CA VAL A 176 1.82 7.32 -3.69
C VAL A 176 0.33 7.46 -3.97
N ALA A 177 -0.09 8.48 -4.74
CA ALA A 177 -1.48 8.70 -5.10
C ALA A 177 -2.05 7.54 -5.94
N ILE A 178 -1.30 7.08 -6.96
CA ILE A 178 -1.70 5.92 -7.79
C ILE A 178 -1.82 4.68 -6.91
N HIS A 179 -0.85 4.45 -6.03
CA HIS A 179 -0.87 3.30 -5.14
C HIS A 179 -2.03 3.37 -4.14
N TRP A 180 -2.31 4.54 -3.57
CA TRP A 180 -3.41 4.76 -2.63
C TRP A 180 -4.77 4.47 -3.28
N ILE A 181 -4.96 4.90 -4.53
CA ILE A 181 -6.16 4.56 -5.32
C ILE A 181 -6.25 3.04 -5.53
N ALA A 182 -5.15 2.40 -5.92
CA ALA A 182 -5.13 0.96 -6.17
C ALA A 182 -5.41 0.13 -4.90
N THR A 183 -4.79 0.48 -3.77
CA THR A 183 -5.01 -0.20 -2.48
C THR A 183 -6.45 -0.01 -2.00
N PHE A 184 -7.01 1.19 -2.17
CA PHE A 184 -8.42 1.45 -1.87
C PHE A 184 -9.37 0.62 -2.74
N ILE A 185 -9.18 0.58 -4.05
CA ILE A 185 -10.04 -0.22 -4.95
C ILE A 185 -9.98 -1.72 -4.59
N ASN A 186 -8.79 -2.22 -4.23
CA ASN A 186 -8.59 -3.61 -3.84
C ASN A 186 -9.18 -3.93 -2.45
N THR A 187 -9.19 -2.95 -1.54
CA THR A 187 -9.66 -3.10 -0.16
C THR A 187 -10.52 -1.92 0.30
N PRO A 188 -11.71 -1.69 -0.32
CA PRO A 188 -12.49 -0.46 -0.11
C PRO A 188 -13.18 -0.41 1.26
N GLN A 189 -13.21 -1.54 1.98
CA GLN A 189 -13.82 -1.68 3.29
C GLN A 189 -12.78 -2.21 4.27
N GLU A 190 -12.85 -1.71 5.50
CA GLU A 190 -12.04 -2.20 6.60
C GLU A 190 -12.34 -3.68 6.92
N PRO A 191 -11.35 -4.42 7.43
CA PRO A 191 -11.56 -5.79 7.84
C PRO A 191 -12.61 -5.89 8.95
N GLY A 192 -13.55 -6.83 8.83
CA GLY A 192 -14.55 -7.14 9.85
C GLY A 192 -15.96 -6.69 9.49
N ARG A 193 -16.11 -5.56 8.79
CA ARG A 193 -17.43 -4.98 8.44
C ARG A 193 -18.35 -5.93 7.67
N ARG A 194 -17.78 -6.70 6.74
CA ARG A 194 -18.56 -7.65 5.92
C ARG A 194 -19.19 -8.79 6.74
N GLN A 195 -18.68 -9.09 7.93
CA GLN A 195 -19.21 -10.17 8.77
C GLN A 195 -20.40 -9.73 9.64
N GLU A 196 -20.52 -8.43 9.95
CA GLU A 196 -21.64 -7.90 10.72
C GLU A 196 -22.94 -7.90 9.91
N ASN A 197 -22.87 -7.60 8.62
CA ASN A 197 -24.04 -7.58 7.71
C ASN A 197 -24.67 -8.97 7.44
N PHE A 198 -24.09 -10.07 7.93
CA PHE A 198 -24.64 -11.43 7.82
C PHE A 198 -25.02 -12.04 9.18
N ARG A 199 -24.99 -11.25 10.26
CA ARG A 199 -25.40 -11.67 11.62
C ARG A 199 -26.76 -11.11 12.04
N VAL A 200 -27.58 -10.67 11.07
CA VAL A 200 -28.97 -10.25 11.28
C VAL A 200 -29.89 -11.26 10.63
#